data_AF-A0A261A0X2-F1
#
_entry.id   AF-A0A261A0X2-F1
#
_cell.length_a   1.000
_cell.length_b   1.000
_cell.length_c   1.000
_cell.angle_alpha   90.00
_cell.angle_beta   90.00
_cell.angle_gamma   90.00
#
_symmetry.space_group_name_H-M   'P 1'
#
loop_
_entity.id
_entity.type
_entity.pdbx_description
1 polymer ?
#
loop_
_entity_poly.entity_id
_entity_poly.type
_entity_poly.pdbx_seq_one_letter_code
_entity_poly.pdbx_strand_id
1 'polypeptide(L)'
;PTMAGINFCGWITAFVCCVLCSGMMCFVIFGTTVFITFMALFTAINECPGSDLIAAQSCVPLVGQLANVTIQFEPRFGDEGSEQMREVVGLCENVTRCIKNVNCLTFRIGYLRSGKICEVFSFINEEFGQCAGKLKKRAYERNIDCLKFLFQNEEKCKGWAEQQNCIDEEVLDECGSGMSERFKQISKDFMFGVCTTVEKPVTSTTNTSR
;
A
#
# COMPACT_ATOMS: atom_id res chain seq x y z
N PRO A 1 21.61 77.94 21.14
CA PRO A 1 21.86 76.62 21.76
C PRO A 1 21.15 75.53 20.95
N THR A 2 21.92 74.90 20.07
CA THR A 2 21.49 73.89 19.10
C THR A 2 20.96 72.64 19.78
N MET A 3 19.82 72.15 19.27
CA MET A 3 19.12 70.96 19.74
C MET A 3 20.00 69.72 19.59
N ALA A 4 20.13 68.94 20.65
CA ALA A 4 20.75 67.63 20.63
C ALA A 4 19.89 66.69 19.76
N GLY A 5 20.35 66.40 18.53
CA GLY A 5 19.76 65.41 17.64
C GLY A 5 19.94 64.02 18.24
N ILE A 6 18.90 63.51 18.89
CA ILE A 6 18.84 62.12 19.33
C ILE A 6 18.79 61.26 18.07
N ASN A 7 19.80 60.40 17.88
CA ASN A 7 19.93 59.47 16.75
C ASN A 7 18.82 58.41 16.78
N PHE A 8 17.61 58.80 16.35
CA PHE A 8 16.39 57.99 16.31
C PHE A 8 16.56 56.72 15.45
N CYS A 9 17.44 56.79 14.45
CA CYS A 9 17.75 55.67 13.55
C CYS A 9 18.47 54.51 14.29
N GLY A 10 19.36 54.81 15.24
CA GLY A 10 20.12 53.77 15.95
C GLY A 10 19.28 52.94 16.93
N TRP A 11 18.26 53.55 17.54
CA TRP A 11 17.40 52.88 18.51
C TRP A 11 16.40 51.91 17.84
N ILE A 12 15.85 52.29 16.69
CA ILE A 12 14.96 51.42 15.90
C ILE A 12 15.75 50.22 15.37
N THR A 13 16.97 50.43 14.85
CA THR A 13 17.82 49.32 14.38
C THR A 13 18.20 48.37 15.51
N ALA A 14 18.53 48.89 16.70
CA ALA A 14 18.80 48.06 17.87
C ALA A 14 17.57 47.25 18.33
N PHE A 15 16.39 47.87 18.33
CA PHE A 15 15.13 47.20 18.70
C PHE A 15 14.76 46.10 17.70
N VAL A 16 14.85 46.37 16.39
CA VAL A 16 14.60 45.37 15.35
C VAL A 16 15.61 44.23 15.41
N CYS A 17 16.88 44.52 15.70
CA CYS A 17 17.91 43.49 15.87
C CYS A 17 17.63 42.60 17.10
N CYS A 18 17.20 43.18 18.23
CA CYS A 18 16.79 42.41 19.41
C CYS A 18 15.55 41.55 19.17
N VAL A 19 14.55 42.06 18.45
CA VAL A 19 13.33 41.31 18.10
C VAL A 19 13.66 40.17 17.13
N LEU A 20 14.53 40.39 16.14
CA LEU A 20 14.96 39.34 15.21
C LEU A 20 15.83 38.28 15.90
N CYS A 21 16.76 38.67 16.76
CA CYS A 21 17.59 37.73 17.52
C CYS A 21 16.76 36.91 18.52
N SER A 22 15.81 37.53 19.22
CA SER A 22 14.90 36.80 20.12
C SER A 22 13.95 35.88 19.35
N GLY A 23 13.42 36.34 18.21
CA GLY A 23 12.59 35.53 17.32
C GLY A 23 13.32 34.31 16.75
N MET A 24 14.56 34.49 16.27
CA MET A 24 15.39 33.38 15.80
C MET A 24 15.72 32.40 16.93
N MET A 25 16.04 32.87 18.13
CA MET A 25 16.29 31.99 19.28
C MET A 25 15.03 31.18 19.66
N CYS A 26 13.85 31.81 19.68
CA CYS A 26 12.60 31.11 19.92
C CYS A 26 12.29 30.08 18.82
N PHE A 27 12.53 30.41 17.55
CA PHE A 27 12.32 29.50 16.43
C PHE A 27 13.28 28.30 16.48
N VAL A 28 14.55 28.52 16.84
CA VAL A 28 15.53 27.44 17.00
C VAL A 28 15.14 26.55 18.18
N ILE A 29 14.75 27.11 19.33
CA ILE A 29 14.34 26.31 20.50
C ILE A 29 13.07 25.52 20.21
N PHE A 30 12.05 26.15 19.62
CA PHE A 30 10.79 25.49 19.27
C PHE A 30 10.98 24.45 18.16
N GLY A 31 11.72 24.79 17.11
CA GLY A 31 12.06 23.88 16.02
C GLY A 31 12.85 22.66 16.50
N THR A 32 13.84 22.88 17.37
CA THR A 32 14.67 21.79 17.93
C THR A 32 13.86 20.90 18.88
N THR A 33 13.00 21.48 19.73
CA THR A 33 12.15 20.68 20.63
C THR A 33 11.12 19.86 19.86
N VAL A 34 10.46 20.44 18.84
CA VAL A 34 9.56 19.71 17.93
C VAL A 34 10.32 18.61 17.17
N PHE A 35 11.53 18.89 16.68
CA PHE A 35 12.34 17.90 15.97
C PHE A 35 12.78 16.75 16.88
N ILE A 36 13.22 17.04 18.11
CA ILE A 36 13.62 16.02 19.09
C ILE A 36 12.41 15.18 19.52
N THR A 37 11.26 15.80 19.81
CA THR A 37 10.04 15.04 20.17
C THR A 37 9.54 14.19 19.01
N PHE A 38 9.61 14.70 17.77
CA PHE A 38 9.31 13.92 16.58
C PHE A 38 10.27 12.74 16.42
N MET A 39 11.58 12.96 16.54
CA MET A 39 12.57 11.88 16.45
C MET A 39 12.40 10.85 17.56
N ALA A 40 12.13 11.27 18.80
CA ALA A 40 11.85 10.38 19.93
C ALA A 40 10.57 9.55 19.71
N LEU A 41 9.53 10.16 19.12
CA LEU A 41 8.32 9.45 18.72
C LEU A 41 8.63 8.43 17.62
N PHE A 42 9.43 8.81 16.61
CA PHE A 42 9.84 7.93 15.53
C PHE A 42 10.69 6.76 16.01
N THR A 43 11.61 6.98 16.95
CA THR A 43 12.40 5.90 17.55
C THR A 43 11.52 4.98 18.39
N ALA A 44 10.63 5.53 19.22
CA ALA A 44 9.70 4.72 20.02
C ALA A 44 8.69 3.93 19.16
N ILE A 45 8.31 4.44 17.99
CA ILE A 45 7.43 3.75 17.03
C ILE A 45 8.16 2.61 16.30
N ASN A 46 9.47 2.75 16.08
CA ASN A 46 10.30 1.74 15.41
C ASN A 46 10.99 0.75 16.37
N GLU A 47 11.02 1.05 17.67
CA GLU A 47 11.54 0.13 18.69
C GLU A 47 10.52 -0.98 18.93
N CYS A 48 10.74 -2.11 18.26
CA CYS A 48 10.01 -3.33 18.55
C CYS A 48 10.59 -3.99 19.80
N PRO A 49 9.75 -4.31 20.82
CA PRO A 49 10.20 -5.05 21.99
C PRO A 49 10.94 -6.32 21.57
N GLY A 50 11.99 -6.72 22.28
CA GLY A 50 12.82 -7.87 21.89
C GLY A 50 12.03 -9.16 21.64
N SER A 51 10.95 -9.40 22.39
CA SER A 51 10.03 -10.53 22.17
C SER A 51 9.26 -10.42 20.85
N ASP A 52 8.79 -9.23 20.49
CA ASP A 52 8.11 -8.97 19.22
C ASP A 52 9.09 -9.03 18.04
N LEU A 53 10.36 -8.68 18.25
CA LEU A 53 11.41 -8.80 17.23
C LEU A 53 11.71 -10.28 16.92
N ILE A 54 11.78 -11.14 17.94
CA ILE A 54 11.97 -12.59 17.77
C ILE A 54 10.74 -13.20 17.08
N ALA A 55 9.53 -12.81 17.49
CA ALA A 55 8.29 -13.25 16.84
C ALA A 55 8.26 -12.81 15.37
N ALA A 56 8.61 -11.55 15.06
CA ALA A 56 8.71 -11.04 13.70
C ALA A 56 9.71 -11.86 12.87
N GLN A 57 10.92 -12.11 13.40
CA GLN A 57 11.94 -12.93 12.73
C GLN A 57 11.46 -14.34 12.41
N SER A 58 10.65 -14.96 13.27
CA SER A 58 10.06 -16.26 13.00
C SER A 58 9.02 -16.23 11.87
N CYS A 59 8.37 -15.09 11.64
CA CYS A 59 7.40 -14.89 10.56
C CYS A 59 8.04 -14.48 9.23
N VAL A 60 9.24 -13.86 9.24
CA VAL A 60 9.98 -13.47 8.02
C VAL A 60 10.05 -14.56 6.96
N PRO A 61 10.40 -15.83 7.25
CA PRO A 61 10.45 -16.87 6.21
C PRO A 61 9.09 -17.15 5.56
N LEU A 62 8.00 -17.10 6.32
CA LEU A 62 6.64 -17.28 5.78
C LEU A 62 6.25 -16.11 4.88
N VAL A 63 6.58 -14.88 5.29
CA VAL A 63 6.35 -13.68 4.46
C VAL A 63 7.19 -13.73 3.18
N GLY A 64 8.44 -14.19 3.27
CA GLY A 64 9.31 -14.37 2.10
C GLY A 64 8.78 -15.41 1.12
N GLN A 65 8.25 -16.54 1.63
CA GLN A 65 7.57 -17.53 0.79
C GLN A 65 6.34 -16.94 0.10
N LEU A 66 5.50 -16.21 0.85
CA LEU A 66 4.32 -15.56 0.29
C LEU A 66 4.71 -14.55 -0.81
N ALA A 67 5.70 -13.70 -0.55
CA ALA A 67 6.21 -12.75 -1.54
C ALA A 67 6.69 -13.48 -2.81
N ASN A 68 7.47 -14.55 -2.66
CA ASN A 68 7.95 -15.32 -3.80
C ASN A 68 6.81 -15.94 -4.63
N VAL A 69 5.81 -16.53 -3.97
CA VAL A 69 4.67 -17.13 -4.68
C VAL A 69 3.80 -16.05 -5.34
N THR A 70 3.54 -14.93 -4.67
CA THR A 70 2.76 -13.82 -5.25
C THR A 70 3.46 -13.09 -6.41
N ILE A 71 4.79 -13.17 -6.50
CA ILE A 71 5.55 -12.71 -7.68
C ILE A 71 5.34 -13.65 -8.87
N GLN A 72 5.26 -14.95 -8.63
CA GLN A 72 5.09 -15.96 -9.68
C GLN A 72 3.63 -16.14 -10.10
N PHE A 73 2.70 -15.91 -9.18
CA PHE A 73 1.28 -16.13 -9.35
C PHE A 73 0.52 -14.84 -9.01
N GLU A 74 0.10 -14.12 -10.04
CA GLU A 74 -0.79 -12.96 -9.88
C GLU A 74 -2.23 -13.44 -9.71
N PRO A 75 -3.02 -12.85 -8.79
CA PRO A 75 -4.40 -13.26 -8.58
C PRO A 75 -5.23 -13.00 -9.85
N ARG A 76 -5.86 -14.05 -10.36
CA ARG A 76 -6.78 -13.95 -11.50
C ARG A 76 -8.19 -14.31 -11.06
N PHE A 77 -9.14 -13.42 -11.37
CA PHE A 77 -10.57 -13.66 -11.19
C PHE A 77 -11.12 -14.88 -11.98
N GLY A 78 -10.31 -15.46 -12.87
CA GLY A 78 -10.64 -16.66 -13.63
C GLY A 78 -10.11 -17.99 -13.04
N ASP A 79 -9.25 -17.92 -12.03
CA ASP A 79 -8.56 -19.08 -11.43
C ASP A 79 -9.26 -19.57 -10.14
N GLU A 80 -10.55 -19.27 -9.99
CA GLU A 80 -11.33 -19.66 -8.81
C GLU A 80 -11.26 -21.18 -8.59
N GLY A 81 -10.90 -21.60 -7.38
CA GLY A 81 -10.80 -23.02 -7.03
C GLY A 81 -9.59 -23.78 -7.60
N SER A 82 -8.63 -23.10 -8.26
CA SER A 82 -7.38 -23.74 -8.67
C SER A 82 -6.54 -24.19 -7.46
N GLU A 83 -5.75 -25.25 -7.63
CA GLU A 83 -4.90 -25.78 -6.55
C GLU A 83 -3.88 -24.73 -6.06
N GLN A 84 -3.33 -23.96 -7.00
CA GLN A 84 -2.39 -22.86 -6.73
C GLN A 84 -3.05 -21.74 -5.92
N MET A 85 -4.28 -21.34 -6.27
CA MET A 85 -5.06 -20.36 -5.51
C MET A 85 -5.30 -20.82 -4.07
N ARG A 86 -5.65 -22.11 -3.88
CA ARG A 86 -5.88 -22.69 -2.54
C ARG A 86 -4.59 -22.75 -1.70
N GLU A 87 -3.47 -23.09 -2.32
CA GLU A 87 -2.16 -23.10 -1.66
C GLU A 87 -1.76 -21.69 -1.18
N VAL A 88 -1.94 -20.68 -2.05
CA VAL A 88 -1.66 -19.28 -1.71
C VAL A 88 -2.57 -18.78 -0.58
N VAL A 89 -3.86 -19.09 -0.62
CA VAL A 89 -4.80 -18.73 0.46
C VAL A 89 -4.37 -19.38 1.79
N GLY A 90 -4.00 -20.66 1.79
CA GLY A 90 -3.49 -21.34 2.99
C GLY A 90 -2.20 -20.71 3.53
N LEU A 91 -1.28 -20.31 2.65
CA LEU A 91 -0.07 -19.61 3.04
C LEU A 91 -0.39 -18.22 3.61
N CYS A 92 -1.32 -17.50 3.01
CA CYS A 92 -1.84 -16.22 3.48
C CYS A 92 -2.44 -16.30 4.89
N GLU A 93 -3.23 -17.32 5.20
CA GLU A 93 -3.76 -17.54 6.54
C GLU A 93 -2.65 -17.78 7.56
N ASN A 94 -1.66 -18.60 7.22
CA ASN A 94 -0.53 -18.90 8.10
C ASN A 94 0.30 -17.66 8.40
N VAL A 95 0.57 -16.84 7.38
CA VAL A 95 1.29 -15.58 7.54
C VAL A 95 0.47 -14.58 8.37
N THR A 96 -0.83 -14.42 8.06
CA THR A 96 -1.73 -13.53 8.81
C THR A 96 -1.78 -13.92 10.28
N ARG A 97 -1.88 -15.22 10.58
CA ARG A 97 -1.87 -15.74 11.95
C ARG A 97 -0.55 -15.46 12.67
N CYS A 98 0.58 -15.60 11.97
CA CYS A 98 1.90 -15.28 12.51
C CYS A 98 2.01 -13.80 12.89
N ILE A 99 1.57 -12.91 11.99
CA ILE A 99 1.71 -11.45 12.12
C ILE A 99 0.72 -10.85 13.10
N LYS A 100 -0.45 -11.48 13.30
CA LYS A 100 -1.44 -11.05 14.29
C LYS A 100 -0.83 -10.95 15.69
N ASN A 101 0.15 -11.80 16.01
CA ASN A 101 0.83 -11.85 17.30
C ASN A 101 2.06 -10.94 17.39
N VAL A 102 2.43 -10.24 16.31
CA VAL A 102 3.57 -9.32 16.26
C VAL A 102 3.07 -7.89 16.42
N ASN A 103 3.46 -7.22 17.50
CA ASN A 103 3.09 -5.82 17.75
C ASN A 103 4.08 -4.80 17.14
N CYS A 104 5.09 -5.29 16.42
CA CYS A 104 6.08 -4.47 15.74
C CYS A 104 5.45 -3.67 14.58
N LEU A 105 5.36 -2.34 14.72
CA LEU A 105 4.65 -1.48 13.77
C LEU A 105 5.32 -1.45 12.39
N THR A 106 6.65 -1.37 12.35
CA THR A 106 7.45 -1.42 11.12
C THR A 106 7.21 -2.71 10.33
N PHE A 107 7.15 -3.84 11.04
CA PHE A 107 6.89 -5.14 10.43
C PHE A 107 5.44 -5.26 9.90
N ARG A 108 4.47 -4.75 10.67
CA ARG A 108 3.06 -4.68 10.23
C ARG A 108 2.88 -3.82 9.00
N ILE A 109 3.54 -2.66 8.91
CA ILE A 109 3.47 -1.79 7.73
C ILE A 109 4.03 -2.51 6.51
N GLY A 110 5.19 -3.18 6.64
CA GLY A 110 5.76 -3.98 5.55
C GLY A 110 4.82 -5.09 5.07
N TYR A 111 3.99 -5.64 5.97
CA TYR A 111 3.02 -6.67 5.65
C TYR A 111 1.70 -6.16 5.07
N LEU A 112 1.33 -4.88 5.26
CA LEU A 112 0.04 -4.36 4.80
C LEU A 112 -0.24 -4.69 3.33
N ARG A 113 0.78 -4.59 2.47
CA ARG A 113 0.66 -4.93 1.05
C ARG A 113 0.37 -6.42 0.82
N SER A 114 1.13 -7.30 1.45
CA SER A 114 0.92 -8.75 1.33
C SER A 114 -0.43 -9.17 1.92
N GLY A 115 -0.86 -8.55 3.02
CA GLY A 115 -2.20 -8.75 3.59
C GLY A 115 -3.31 -8.35 2.61
N LYS A 116 -3.16 -7.23 1.89
CA LYS A 116 -4.11 -6.83 0.84
C LYS A 116 -4.17 -7.80 -0.33
N ILE A 117 -3.02 -8.28 -0.79
CA ILE A 117 -2.96 -9.33 -1.82
C ILE A 117 -3.65 -10.61 -1.34
N CYS A 118 -3.42 -11.02 -0.09
CA CYS A 118 -4.10 -12.17 0.51
C CYS A 118 -5.62 -12.00 0.58
N GLU A 119 -6.11 -10.80 0.88
CA GLU A 119 -7.55 -10.50 0.88
C GLU A 119 -8.15 -10.69 -0.53
N VAL A 120 -7.42 -10.29 -1.58
CA VAL A 120 -7.82 -10.51 -2.98
C VAL A 120 -7.87 -12.01 -3.32
N PHE A 121 -6.84 -12.79 -2.95
CA PHE A 121 -6.81 -14.24 -3.16
C PHE A 121 -7.99 -14.95 -2.49
N SER A 122 -8.26 -14.63 -1.22
CA SER A 122 -9.37 -15.19 -0.45
C SER A 122 -10.72 -14.84 -1.09
N PHE A 123 -10.91 -13.58 -1.48
CA PHE A 123 -12.14 -13.12 -2.11
C PHE A 123 -12.41 -13.86 -3.43
N ILE A 124 -11.41 -13.99 -4.29
CA ILE A 124 -11.56 -14.70 -5.58
C ILE A 124 -11.92 -16.17 -5.35
N ASN A 125 -11.25 -16.82 -4.40
CA ASN A 125 -11.41 -18.24 -4.15
C ASN A 125 -12.75 -18.59 -3.48
N GLU A 126 -13.24 -17.76 -2.56
CA GLU A 126 -14.37 -18.11 -1.69
C GLU A 126 -15.66 -17.34 -2.01
N GLU A 127 -15.58 -16.01 -2.11
CA GLU A 127 -16.75 -15.13 -2.20
C GLU A 127 -17.17 -14.89 -3.65
N PHE A 128 -16.20 -14.70 -4.55
CA PHE A 128 -16.46 -14.27 -5.92
C PHE A 128 -16.78 -15.41 -6.87
N GLY A 129 -16.43 -16.66 -6.56
CA GLY A 129 -16.52 -17.78 -7.52
C GLY A 129 -17.89 -17.99 -8.16
N GLN A 130 -18.98 -17.86 -7.39
CA GLN A 130 -20.35 -17.98 -7.92
C GLN A 130 -20.71 -16.80 -8.85
N CYS A 131 -20.24 -15.60 -8.51
CA CYS A 131 -20.41 -14.40 -9.32
C CYS A 131 -19.57 -14.47 -10.60
N ALA A 132 -18.32 -14.90 -10.48
CA ALA A 132 -17.39 -15.10 -11.59
C ALA A 132 -17.97 -16.03 -12.65
N GLY A 133 -18.60 -17.15 -12.25
CA GLY A 133 -19.26 -18.06 -13.18
C GLY A 133 -20.38 -17.41 -14.01
N LYS A 134 -21.21 -16.57 -13.37
CA LYS A 134 -22.27 -15.82 -14.08
C LYS A 134 -21.69 -14.78 -15.03
N LEU A 135 -20.70 -14.02 -14.58
CA LEU A 135 -20.03 -12.99 -15.38
C LEU A 135 -19.27 -13.59 -16.57
N LYS A 136 -18.58 -14.73 -16.39
CA LYS A 136 -17.96 -15.49 -17.49
C LYS A 136 -19.00 -15.87 -18.53
N LYS A 137 -20.13 -16.45 -18.10
CA LYS A 137 -21.22 -16.82 -19.02
C LYS A 137 -21.76 -15.61 -19.78
N ARG A 138 -22.02 -14.50 -19.07
CA ARG A 138 -22.48 -13.25 -19.69
C ARG A 138 -21.46 -12.68 -20.68
N ALA A 139 -20.17 -12.74 -20.36
CA ALA A 139 -19.08 -12.28 -21.24
C ALA A 139 -19.12 -12.97 -22.62
N TYR A 140 -19.38 -14.28 -22.64
CA TYR A 140 -19.47 -15.06 -23.88
C TYR A 140 -20.82 -14.87 -24.60
N GLU A 141 -21.93 -14.84 -23.87
CA GLU A 141 -23.27 -14.73 -24.48
C GLU A 141 -23.56 -13.36 -25.07
N ARG A 142 -23.13 -12.29 -24.38
CA ARG A 142 -23.36 -10.89 -24.79
C ARG A 142 -22.14 -10.22 -25.40
N ASN A 143 -21.01 -10.93 -25.47
CA ASN A 143 -19.78 -10.46 -26.08
C ASN A 143 -19.24 -9.14 -25.45
N ILE A 144 -19.39 -8.99 -24.13
CA ILE A 144 -19.03 -7.76 -23.39
C ILE A 144 -17.51 -7.69 -23.17
N ASP A 145 -16.85 -6.68 -23.72
CA ASP A 145 -15.38 -6.60 -23.72
C ASP A 145 -14.77 -6.39 -22.33
N CYS A 146 -15.42 -5.62 -21.45
CA CYS A 146 -14.90 -5.38 -20.10
C CYS A 146 -14.89 -6.65 -19.22
N LEU A 147 -15.86 -7.55 -19.43
CA LEU A 147 -15.88 -8.84 -18.75
C LEU A 147 -14.85 -9.80 -19.33
N LYS A 148 -14.61 -9.79 -20.65
CA LYS A 148 -13.49 -10.54 -21.24
C LYS A 148 -12.15 -10.06 -20.67
N PHE A 149 -11.99 -8.74 -20.53
CA PHE A 149 -10.82 -8.14 -19.91
C PHE A 149 -10.63 -8.61 -18.46
N LEU A 150 -11.69 -8.71 -17.66
CA LEU A 150 -11.60 -9.21 -16.27
C LEU A 150 -11.00 -10.62 -16.18
N PHE A 151 -11.40 -11.50 -17.10
CA PHE A 151 -11.00 -12.91 -17.11
C PHE A 151 -9.81 -13.24 -18.01
N GLN A 152 -9.22 -12.25 -18.70
CA GLN A 152 -8.05 -12.48 -19.55
C GLN A 152 -6.78 -12.75 -18.72
N ASN A 153 -5.76 -13.31 -19.39
CA ASN A 153 -4.48 -13.69 -18.77
C ASN A 153 -3.38 -12.61 -18.88
N GLU A 154 -3.57 -11.57 -19.70
CA GLU A 154 -2.52 -10.58 -20.03
C GLU A 154 -2.88 -9.15 -19.57
N GLU A 155 -1.86 -8.37 -19.19
CA GLU A 155 -1.86 -6.93 -18.86
C GLU A 155 -3.07 -6.37 -18.07
N LYS A 156 -3.45 -6.98 -16.94
CA LYS A 156 -4.62 -6.55 -16.13
C LYS A 156 -4.54 -5.12 -15.60
N CYS A 157 -3.33 -4.61 -15.39
CA CYS A 157 -3.13 -3.29 -14.81
C CYS A 157 -3.31 -2.17 -15.83
N LYS A 158 -3.10 -2.47 -17.13
CA LYS A 158 -3.19 -1.49 -18.20
C LYS A 158 -4.63 -1.48 -18.72
N GLY A 159 -5.33 -0.37 -18.53
CA GLY A 159 -6.75 -0.26 -18.85
C GLY A 159 -7.70 -0.68 -17.72
N TRP A 160 -7.21 -1.05 -16.53
CA TRP A 160 -8.08 -1.35 -15.39
C TRP A 160 -9.01 -0.18 -15.05
N ALA A 161 -8.46 1.03 -14.97
CA ALA A 161 -9.24 2.23 -14.66
C ALA A 161 -10.31 2.54 -15.73
N GLU A 162 -10.05 2.19 -16.99
CA GLU A 162 -10.99 2.41 -18.10
C GLU A 162 -12.14 1.37 -18.08
N GLN A 163 -11.81 0.12 -17.74
CA GLN A 163 -12.77 -0.99 -17.71
C GLN A 163 -13.50 -1.13 -16.37
N GLN A 164 -12.99 -0.55 -15.29
CA GLN A 164 -13.51 -0.72 -13.93
C GLN A 164 -14.97 -0.33 -13.80
N ASN A 165 -15.39 0.80 -14.39
CA ASN A 165 -16.79 1.23 -14.31
C ASN A 165 -17.74 0.24 -14.97
N CYS A 166 -17.36 -0.30 -16.14
CA CYS A 166 -18.14 -1.33 -16.83
C CYS A 166 -18.21 -2.61 -16.01
N ILE A 167 -17.09 -3.05 -15.43
CA ILE A 167 -17.05 -4.25 -14.59
C ILE A 167 -17.94 -4.08 -13.34
N ASP A 168 -17.86 -2.91 -12.68
CA ASP A 168 -18.65 -2.63 -11.48
C ASP A 168 -20.16 -2.64 -11.75
N GLU A 169 -20.59 -2.13 -12.91
CA GLU A 169 -22.00 -2.18 -13.37
C GLU A 169 -22.45 -3.61 -13.65
N GLU A 170 -21.63 -4.39 -14.35
CA GLU A 170 -21.93 -5.79 -14.65
C GLU A 170 -21.98 -6.67 -13.39
N VAL A 171 -21.07 -6.45 -12.44
CA VAL A 171 -21.09 -7.11 -11.12
C VAL A 171 -22.35 -6.73 -10.34
N LEU A 172 -22.75 -5.46 -10.37
CA LEU A 172 -23.97 -5.00 -9.71
C LEU A 172 -25.22 -5.67 -10.29
N ASP A 173 -25.31 -5.78 -11.61
CA ASP A 173 -26.47 -6.33 -12.31
C ASP A 173 -26.60 -7.85 -12.10
N GLU A 174 -25.51 -8.60 -12.14
CA GLU A 174 -25.53 -10.07 -12.06
C GLU A 174 -25.37 -10.65 -10.65
N CYS A 175 -24.69 -9.92 -9.77
CA CYS A 175 -24.29 -10.41 -8.44
C CYS A 175 -24.85 -9.58 -7.28
N GLY A 176 -25.49 -8.44 -7.57
CA GLY A 176 -26.17 -7.60 -6.59
C GLY A 176 -25.26 -6.59 -5.88
N SER A 177 -25.91 -5.68 -5.14
CA SER A 177 -25.24 -4.53 -4.51
C SER A 177 -24.19 -4.90 -3.47
N GLY A 178 -24.45 -5.93 -2.65
CA GLY A 178 -23.50 -6.39 -1.63
C GLY A 178 -22.19 -6.91 -2.24
N MET A 179 -22.28 -7.68 -3.32
CA MET A 179 -21.09 -8.18 -4.03
C MET A 179 -20.36 -7.07 -4.78
N SER A 180 -21.10 -6.15 -5.41
CA SER A 180 -20.51 -4.98 -6.09
C SER A 180 -19.72 -4.09 -5.13
N GLU A 181 -20.25 -3.84 -3.92
CA GLU A 181 -19.54 -3.04 -2.93
C GLU A 181 -18.26 -3.74 -2.43
N ARG A 182 -18.33 -5.05 -2.15
CA ARG A 182 -17.15 -5.84 -1.77
C ARG A 182 -16.12 -5.89 -2.90
N PHE A 183 -16.57 -6.10 -4.13
CA PHE A 183 -15.72 -6.09 -5.33
C PHE A 183 -15.01 -4.74 -5.51
N LYS A 184 -15.70 -3.62 -5.29
CA LYS A 184 -15.08 -2.27 -5.34
C LYS A 184 -13.97 -2.09 -4.32
N GLN A 185 -14.13 -2.63 -3.11
CA GLN A 185 -13.07 -2.61 -2.10
C GLN A 185 -11.88 -3.46 -2.54
N ILE A 186 -12.14 -4.70 -2.95
CA ILE A 186 -11.11 -5.64 -3.40
C ILE A 186 -10.39 -5.15 -4.67
N SER A 187 -11.09 -4.46 -5.58
CA SER A 187 -10.52 -3.88 -6.80
C SER A 187 -9.47 -2.81 -6.47
N LYS A 188 -9.69 -2.01 -5.41
CA LYS A 188 -8.68 -1.06 -4.92
C LYS A 188 -7.46 -1.78 -4.33
N ASP A 189 -7.70 -2.83 -3.56
CA ASP A 189 -6.65 -3.64 -2.96
C ASP A 189 -5.85 -4.42 -4.02
N PHE A 190 -6.51 -4.87 -5.09
CA PHE A 190 -5.89 -5.48 -6.27
C PHE A 190 -4.98 -4.46 -6.98
N MET A 191 -5.47 -3.25 -7.24
CA MET A 191 -4.66 -2.20 -7.84
C MET A 191 -3.45 -1.83 -6.97
N PHE A 192 -3.65 -1.68 -5.67
CA PHE A 192 -2.58 -1.36 -4.73
C PHE A 192 -1.57 -2.50 -4.56
N GLY A 193 -2.04 -3.75 -4.50
CA GLY A 193 -1.19 -4.91 -4.26
C GLY A 193 -0.43 -5.38 -5.50
N VAL A 194 -1.13 -5.47 -6.63
CA VAL A 194 -0.67 -6.14 -7.87
C VAL A 194 -0.17 -5.14 -8.90
N CYS A 195 -0.85 -4.01 -9.09
CA CYS A 195 -0.57 -3.09 -10.20
C CYS A 195 0.45 -1.99 -9.91
N THR A 196 0.70 -1.66 -8.64
CA THR A 196 1.76 -0.72 -8.25
C THR A 196 3.17 -1.32 -8.32
N THR A 197 3.31 -2.59 -8.74
CA THR A 197 4.60 -3.31 -8.81
C THR A 197 5.38 -3.10 -10.10
N VAL A 198 4.87 -2.33 -11.07
CA VAL A 198 5.57 -2.10 -12.35
C VAL A 198 6.46 -0.86 -12.30
N GLU A 199 7.37 -0.80 -11.32
CA GLU A 199 8.73 -0.35 -11.62
C GLU A 199 9.57 -1.62 -11.69
N LYS A 200 9.67 -2.20 -12.90
CA LYS A 200 10.61 -3.29 -13.15
C LYS A 200 12.00 -2.84 -12.66
N PRO A 201 12.76 -3.68 -11.93
CA PRO A 201 14.18 -3.41 -11.78
C PRO A 201 14.76 -3.31 -13.20
N VAL A 202 15.33 -2.14 -13.52
CA VAL A 202 16.16 -1.97 -14.70
C VAL A 202 17.26 -3.01 -14.60
N THR A 203 17.15 -4.08 -15.40
CA THR A 203 18.29 -4.93 -15.73
C THR A 203 19.31 -4.05 -16.43
N SER A 204 20.23 -3.45 -15.66
CA SER A 204 21.48 -2.93 -16.18
C SER A 204 22.35 -4.14 -16.53
N THR A 205 22.06 -4.77 -17.66
CA THR A 205 23.02 -5.66 -18.30
C THR A 205 24.10 -4.76 -18.90
N THR A 206 25.08 -4.39 -18.07
CA THR A 206 26.33 -3.80 -18.55
C THR A 206 27.07 -4.91 -19.27
N ASN A 207 26.88 -4.99 -20.58
CA ASN A 207 27.76 -5.72 -21.48
C ASN A 207 29.13 -5.06 -21.43
N THR A 208 30.03 -5.56 -20.59
CA THR A 208 31.47 -5.39 -20.78
C THR A 208 31.93 -6.52 -21.71
N SER A 209 31.83 -6.28 -23.02
CA SER A 209 32.58 -7.09 -23.98
C SER A 209 34.05 -6.78 -23.80
N ARG A 210 34.82 -7.85 -23.65
CA ARG A 210 36.26 -7.92 -23.79
C ARG A 210 36.66 -7.72 -25.25
#